data_AF-A0A9P1R5F3-F1
#
_entry.id   AF-A0A9P1R5F3-F1
#
_cell.length_a   1.000
_cell.length_b   1.000
_cell.length_c   1.000
_cell.angle_alpha   90.00
_cell.angle_beta   90.00
_cell.angle_gamma   90.00
#
_symmetry.space_group_name_H-M   'P 1'
#
loop_
_entity.id
_entity.type
_entity.pdbx_description
1 polymer ?
#
loop_
_entity_poly.entity_id
_entity_poly.type
_entity_poly.pdbx_seq_one_letter_code
_entity_poly.pdbx_strand_id
1 'polypeptide(L)'
;MAEMTSQDMAGKLLAAGFERSGPSATALSDPIADTPMVVTLDQLRPYDHDPRKKRNSAYDEIKASIRERGLDAAPAITRRPGEAHYIIRNGGNTRLAILRELWTETKDERFFRISCLFRPWPARGEIVALTGHLAENELRGGLTFIERALGVEKAREFYEAESSTTLSQSELARRLGADGFPVQQSHISRMADAVRYLLPAIPTVLYGGLGRHQVERLSVMRKASERTWEHYAKGRSLPLDFDSFFQEVLSQFDTQADEFSPQRVQDELIGQMSELLGIDYDVLALDLTESESRHRALVSDPTPPSAPPALPEPGAIARPPIEPAPSPATAAHSAGHSAAAPTRPQDDAAPREASAATPAAAAGDLLDEHIVSPAPTTQRLQSIQRMVADQLGDALPPDFSANVLQSIPVQAGGLYPISDIWHIDPGLDAPGRLRVHIAQFAREIAGEVDLDACVEDRSDGIGFACRAPTQVSSPLARAVLALLVSLAGQQSADVGLDGGHFVTDLPALLHGQGQRHADGARRLSDTALVKLFRLLRLARRLLDLEAGALGPGT
;
A
#
# COMPACT_ATOMS: atom_id res chain seq x y z
N MET A 1 39.54 69.89 -0.43
CA MET A 1 38.23 69.49 -0.97
C MET A 1 37.17 70.16 -0.11
N ALA A 2 36.18 70.84 -0.68
CA ALA A 2 35.12 71.45 0.11
C ALA A 2 34.12 70.37 0.53
N GLU A 3 33.71 70.37 1.81
CA GLU A 3 32.72 69.42 2.31
C GLU A 3 31.33 69.78 1.75
N MET A 4 30.73 68.84 1.03
CA MET A 4 29.45 69.03 0.37
C MET A 4 28.33 68.80 1.40
N THR A 5 27.47 69.79 1.62
CA THR A 5 26.51 69.74 2.72
C THR A 5 25.34 68.80 2.41
N SER A 6 24.60 68.39 3.46
CA SER A 6 23.42 67.52 3.28
C SER A 6 22.33 68.14 2.39
N GLN A 7 22.20 69.48 2.41
CA GLN A 7 21.31 70.21 1.50
C GLN A 7 21.81 70.21 0.05
N ASP A 8 23.12 70.26 -0.20
CA ASP A 8 23.69 70.13 -1.55
C ASP A 8 23.44 68.71 -2.13
N MET A 9 23.47 67.67 -1.30
CA MET A 9 23.09 66.31 -1.72
C MET A 9 21.59 66.20 -2.01
N ALA A 10 20.73 66.78 -1.16
CA ALA A 10 19.29 66.80 -1.40
C ALA A 10 18.93 67.55 -2.70
N GLY A 11 19.55 68.70 -2.96
CA GLY A 11 19.37 69.45 -4.20
C GLY A 11 19.80 68.68 -5.45
N LYS A 12 20.90 67.91 -5.38
CA LYS A 12 21.36 67.06 -6.48
C LYS A 12 20.48 65.83 -6.74
N LEU A 13 19.81 65.30 -5.71
CA LEU A 13 18.87 64.17 -5.86
C LEU A 13 17.50 64.60 -6.40
N LEU A 14 17.10 65.86 -6.19
CA LEU A 14 15.85 66.43 -6.72
C LEU A 14 15.98 67.06 -8.12
N ALA A 15 17.18 67.09 -8.69
CA ALA A 15 17.40 67.56 -10.06
C ALA A 15 16.82 66.55 -11.08
N ALA A 16 15.68 66.90 -11.67
CA ALA A 16 15.08 66.14 -12.76
C ALA A 16 16.00 66.19 -14.00
N GLY A 17 16.78 65.13 -14.24
CA GLY A 17 17.74 65.15 -15.36
C GLY A 17 18.74 64.00 -15.46
N PHE A 18 18.38 62.75 -15.12
CA PHE A 18 19.14 61.58 -15.59
C PHE A 18 18.64 61.14 -16.97
N GLU A 19 18.81 61.99 -18.00
CA GLU A 19 18.65 61.56 -19.38
C GLU A 19 19.81 60.63 -19.78
N ARG A 20 19.49 59.36 -20.03
CA ARG A 20 20.48 58.39 -20.52
C ARG A 20 20.85 58.72 -21.96
N SER A 21 22.01 59.35 -22.15
CA SER A 21 22.67 59.49 -23.45
C SER A 21 23.28 58.16 -23.90
N GLY A 22 22.42 57.21 -24.24
CA GLY A 22 22.75 55.92 -24.83
C GLY A 22 21.58 55.41 -25.68
N PRO A 23 21.76 54.41 -26.55
CA PRO A 23 20.67 53.86 -27.33
C PRO A 23 19.56 53.39 -26.38
N SER A 24 18.32 53.80 -26.65
CA SER A 24 17.16 53.37 -25.87
C SER A 24 17.06 51.85 -25.94
N ALA A 25 17.37 51.17 -24.84
CA ALA A 25 17.26 49.73 -24.76
C ALA A 25 15.78 49.35 -25.00
N THR A 26 15.51 48.69 -26.12
CA THR A 26 14.16 48.31 -26.55
C THR A 26 13.48 47.32 -25.61
N ALA A 27 14.24 46.69 -24.72
CA ALA A 27 13.74 46.02 -23.53
C ALA A 27 14.62 46.38 -22.31
N LEU A 28 13.98 46.56 -21.16
CA LEU A 28 14.67 46.43 -19.87
C LEU A 28 15.18 44.99 -19.74
N SER A 29 16.37 44.82 -19.15
CA SER A 29 16.85 43.49 -18.76
C SER A 29 15.86 42.84 -17.80
N ASP A 30 15.69 41.52 -17.91
CA ASP A 30 14.85 40.80 -16.95
C ASP A 30 15.36 40.98 -15.51
N PRO A 31 14.46 40.97 -14.51
CA PRO A 31 14.84 40.95 -13.12
C PRO A 31 15.73 39.73 -12.79
N ILE A 32 16.73 39.95 -11.93
CA ILE A 32 17.67 38.89 -11.50
C ILE A 32 17.14 38.14 -10.25
N ALA A 33 16.01 38.57 -9.70
CA ALA A 33 15.34 37.97 -8.54
C ALA A 33 13.82 37.91 -8.75
N ASP A 34 13.13 37.10 -7.93
CA ASP A 34 11.67 37.00 -7.91
C ASP A 34 11.01 38.39 -7.78
N THR A 35 10.27 38.82 -8.82
CA THR A 35 9.78 40.20 -8.96
C THR A 35 8.30 40.21 -9.35
N PRO A 36 7.39 40.81 -8.57
CA PRO A 36 6.01 41.00 -8.98
C PRO A 36 5.93 42.03 -10.12
N MET A 37 5.21 41.69 -11.19
CA MET A 37 5.01 42.59 -12.33
C MET A 37 3.64 42.37 -12.98
N VAL A 38 3.10 43.42 -13.59
CA VAL A 38 1.89 43.32 -14.41
C VAL A 38 2.29 43.13 -15.87
N VAL A 39 1.86 42.03 -16.47
CA VAL A 39 2.07 41.71 -17.89
C VAL A 39 0.74 41.70 -18.64
N THR A 40 0.80 41.91 -19.94
CA THR A 40 -0.37 41.77 -20.81
C THR A 40 -0.55 40.33 -21.29
N LEU A 41 -1.78 39.96 -21.59
CA LEU A 41 -2.16 38.66 -22.13
C LEU A 41 -1.40 38.29 -23.42
N ASP A 42 -1.07 39.28 -24.25
CA ASP A 42 -0.32 39.10 -25.50
C ASP A 42 1.17 38.78 -25.26
N GLN A 43 1.72 39.25 -24.13
CA GLN A 43 3.08 38.93 -23.70
C GLN A 43 3.19 37.51 -23.11
N LEU A 44 2.07 36.82 -22.83
CA LEU A 44 2.05 35.50 -22.21
C LEU A 44 1.79 34.36 -23.20
N ARG A 45 2.62 33.32 -23.12
CA ARG A 45 2.47 32.05 -23.83
C ARG A 45 2.33 30.88 -22.84
N PRO A 46 1.56 29.83 -23.18
CA PRO A 46 1.60 28.58 -22.42
C PRO A 46 3.00 27.93 -22.56
N TYR A 47 3.36 27.05 -21.65
CA TYR A 47 4.58 26.25 -21.78
C TYR A 47 4.40 25.16 -22.86
N ASP A 48 5.35 25.08 -23.82
CA ASP A 48 5.26 24.21 -25.01
C ASP A 48 5.31 22.71 -24.69
N HIS A 49 5.89 22.35 -23.54
CA HIS A 49 6.07 20.96 -23.10
C HIS A 49 5.20 20.62 -21.89
N ASP A 50 3.97 21.16 -21.84
CA ASP A 50 2.98 20.69 -20.86
C ASP A 50 2.72 19.18 -21.09
N PRO A 51 2.98 18.30 -20.11
CA PRO A 51 2.71 16.88 -20.26
C PRO A 51 1.20 16.61 -20.44
N ARG A 52 0.32 17.52 -20.01
CA ARG A 52 -1.13 17.35 -20.14
C ARG A 52 -1.62 17.79 -21.52
N LYS A 53 -2.18 16.85 -22.29
CA LYS A 53 -2.81 17.10 -23.60
C LYS A 53 -4.33 17.17 -23.50
N LYS A 54 -4.97 16.49 -22.55
CA LYS A 54 -6.43 16.55 -22.35
C LYS A 54 -6.87 17.86 -21.68
N ARG A 55 -8.00 18.43 -22.15
CA ARG A 55 -8.69 19.56 -21.49
C ARG A 55 -9.05 19.18 -20.06
N ASN A 56 -8.89 20.12 -19.12
CA ASN A 56 -9.20 19.89 -17.71
C ASN A 56 -10.72 19.68 -17.52
N SER A 57 -11.13 18.70 -16.72
CA SER A 57 -12.55 18.46 -16.40
C SER A 57 -13.16 19.65 -15.65
N ALA A 58 -12.44 20.19 -14.66
CA ALA A 58 -12.84 21.39 -13.92
C ALA A 58 -12.67 22.72 -14.70
N TYR A 59 -12.53 22.69 -16.03
CA TYR A 59 -12.27 23.91 -16.81
C TYR A 59 -13.39 24.95 -16.64
N ASP A 60 -14.65 24.53 -16.76
CA ASP A 60 -15.79 25.46 -16.76
C ASP A 60 -16.07 26.01 -15.34
N GLU A 61 -15.81 25.21 -14.29
CA GLU A 61 -15.81 25.66 -12.89
C GLU A 61 -14.72 26.72 -12.63
N ILE A 62 -13.49 26.48 -13.10
CA ILE A 62 -12.38 27.45 -13.00
C ILE A 62 -12.73 28.71 -13.80
N LYS A 63 -13.37 28.59 -14.97
CA LYS A 63 -13.82 29.73 -15.79
C LYS A 63 -14.88 30.56 -15.07
N ALA A 64 -15.87 29.93 -14.44
CA ALA A 64 -16.86 30.61 -13.62
C ALA A 64 -16.20 31.34 -12.44
N SER A 65 -15.33 30.65 -11.69
CA SER A 65 -14.61 31.25 -10.56
C SER A 65 -13.74 32.45 -10.95
N ILE A 66 -13.02 32.39 -12.09
CA ILE A 66 -12.20 33.50 -12.58
C ILE A 66 -13.07 34.67 -13.07
N ARG A 67 -14.22 34.37 -13.70
CA ARG A 67 -15.19 35.39 -14.13
C ARG A 67 -15.77 36.16 -12.95
N GLU A 68 -16.11 35.48 -11.86
CA GLU A 68 -16.62 36.12 -10.64
C GLU A 68 -15.49 36.79 -9.84
N ARG A 69 -14.62 35.99 -9.23
CA ARG A 69 -13.68 36.43 -8.18
C ARG A 69 -12.35 36.98 -8.73
N GLY A 70 -12.06 36.73 -10.00
CA GLY A 70 -10.78 37.09 -10.61
C GLY A 70 -9.71 36.01 -10.40
N LEU A 71 -8.44 36.39 -10.52
CA LEU A 71 -7.32 35.46 -10.39
C LEU A 71 -6.76 35.49 -8.96
N ASP A 72 -7.21 34.57 -8.11
CA ASP A 72 -6.86 34.51 -6.67
C ASP A 72 -5.34 34.49 -6.38
N ALA A 73 -4.56 33.89 -7.28
CA ALA A 73 -3.11 33.72 -7.11
C ALA A 73 -2.37 34.16 -8.37
N ALA A 74 -1.41 35.07 -8.20
CA ALA A 74 -0.53 35.53 -9.28
C ALA A 74 0.29 34.34 -9.83
N PRO A 75 0.21 34.03 -11.14
CA PRO A 75 0.94 32.91 -11.71
C PRO A 75 2.43 33.23 -11.77
N ALA A 76 3.26 32.21 -11.54
CA ALA A 76 4.70 32.32 -11.72
C ALA A 76 5.02 32.28 -13.22
N ILE A 77 5.73 33.30 -13.70
CA ILE A 77 6.15 33.42 -15.11
C ILE A 77 7.66 33.47 -15.20
N THR A 78 8.22 33.10 -16.33
CA THR A 78 9.65 33.17 -16.63
C THR A 78 9.85 33.48 -18.11
N ARG A 79 11.09 33.73 -18.55
CA ARG A 79 11.40 34.05 -19.94
C ARG A 79 12.69 33.34 -20.37
N ARG A 80 12.62 32.58 -21.46
CA ARG A 80 13.81 31.95 -22.06
C ARG A 80 14.79 33.03 -22.52
N PRO A 81 16.11 32.84 -22.37
CA PRO A 81 17.11 33.82 -22.81
C PRO A 81 16.96 34.15 -24.30
N GLY A 82 16.71 35.41 -24.61
CA GLY A 82 16.53 35.89 -25.99
C GLY A 82 15.10 35.84 -26.54
N GLU A 83 14.13 35.25 -25.83
CA GLU A 83 12.72 35.31 -26.24
C GLU A 83 12.05 36.63 -25.85
N ALA A 84 11.06 37.06 -26.64
CA ALA A 84 10.29 38.28 -26.38
C ALA A 84 9.11 38.07 -25.41
N HIS A 85 8.59 36.84 -25.31
CA HIS A 85 7.39 36.51 -24.55
C HIS A 85 7.73 35.88 -23.19
N TYR A 86 6.84 36.05 -22.22
CA TYR A 86 6.88 35.30 -20.96
C TYR A 86 6.11 33.98 -21.10
N ILE A 87 6.66 32.92 -20.53
CA ILE A 87 6.01 31.61 -20.40
C ILE A 87 5.61 31.37 -18.93
N ILE A 88 4.55 30.59 -18.74
CA ILE A 88 4.13 30.15 -17.41
C ILE A 88 5.15 29.12 -16.91
N ARG A 89 5.67 29.32 -15.70
CA ARG A 89 6.70 28.46 -15.11
C ARG A 89 6.11 27.19 -14.47
N ASN A 90 5.04 27.36 -13.70
CA ASN A 90 4.30 26.30 -13.01
C ASN A 90 2.79 26.62 -13.10
N GLY A 91 1.92 25.60 -13.18
CA GLY A 91 0.55 25.71 -12.68
C GLY A 91 -0.40 26.77 -13.26
N GLY A 92 -0.38 27.02 -14.58
CA GLY A 92 -1.18 28.10 -15.15
C GLY A 92 -1.70 27.97 -16.58
N ASN A 93 -1.32 26.97 -17.39
CA ASN A 93 -1.72 26.89 -18.79
C ASN A 93 -3.25 26.88 -18.99
N THR A 94 -3.99 26.11 -18.19
CA THR A 94 -5.47 26.13 -18.19
C THR A 94 -6.04 27.50 -17.81
N ARG A 95 -5.44 28.18 -16.83
CA ARG A 95 -5.87 29.53 -16.41
C ARG A 95 -5.62 30.57 -17.51
N LEU A 96 -4.50 30.49 -18.23
CA LEU A 96 -4.21 31.36 -19.37
C LEU A 96 -5.17 31.14 -20.54
N ALA A 97 -5.52 29.88 -20.85
CA ALA A 97 -6.55 29.58 -21.84
C ALA A 97 -7.90 30.24 -21.46
N ILE A 98 -8.32 30.07 -20.21
CA ILE A 98 -9.53 30.70 -19.65
C ILE A 98 -9.46 32.23 -19.72
N LEU A 99 -8.33 32.85 -19.40
CA LEU A 99 -8.16 34.31 -19.48
C LEU A 99 -8.26 34.83 -20.92
N ARG A 100 -7.71 34.09 -21.91
CA ARG A 100 -7.87 34.41 -23.33
C ARG A 100 -9.33 34.32 -23.79
N GLU A 101 -10.05 33.31 -23.32
CA GLU A 101 -11.46 33.11 -23.61
C GLU A 101 -12.31 34.24 -23.00
N LEU A 102 -12.12 34.54 -21.70
CA LEU A 102 -12.82 35.62 -21.00
C LEU A 102 -12.51 37.02 -21.57
N TRP A 103 -11.27 37.30 -21.97
CA TRP A 103 -10.91 38.53 -22.68
C TRP A 103 -11.57 38.61 -24.07
N THR A 104 -11.78 37.47 -24.74
CA THR A 104 -12.47 37.42 -26.03
C THR A 104 -13.97 37.69 -25.87
N GLU A 105 -14.60 37.10 -24.85
CA GLU A 105 -16.02 37.29 -24.51
C GLU A 105 -16.35 38.71 -24.00
N THR A 106 -15.56 39.22 -23.06
CA THR A 106 -15.95 40.40 -22.24
C THR A 106 -15.24 41.69 -22.60
N LYS A 107 -14.02 41.61 -23.15
CA LYS A 107 -13.12 42.76 -23.35
C LYS A 107 -12.85 43.60 -22.09
N ASP A 108 -12.97 43.01 -20.90
CA ASP A 108 -12.63 43.64 -19.63
C ASP A 108 -11.11 43.60 -19.38
N GLU A 109 -10.49 44.76 -19.11
CA GLU A 109 -9.06 44.90 -18.88
C GLU A 109 -8.53 44.00 -17.74
N ARG A 110 -9.37 43.59 -16.78
CA ARG A 110 -8.98 42.66 -15.69
C ARG A 110 -8.50 41.30 -16.18
N PHE A 111 -8.90 40.88 -17.38
CA PHE A 111 -8.46 39.63 -18.01
C PHE A 111 -7.31 39.86 -19.01
N PHE A 112 -6.99 41.12 -19.32
CA PHE A 112 -5.92 41.51 -20.23
C PHE A 112 -4.63 41.89 -19.49
N ARG A 113 -4.72 42.63 -18.37
CA ARG A 113 -3.58 43.00 -17.51
C ARG A 113 -3.53 42.05 -16.31
N ILE A 114 -2.52 41.20 -16.25
CA ILE A 114 -2.42 40.11 -15.28
C ILE A 114 -1.24 40.38 -14.35
N SER A 115 -1.50 40.37 -13.04
CA SER A 115 -0.45 40.43 -12.02
C SER A 115 0.23 39.07 -11.89
N CYS A 116 1.53 39.00 -12.19
CA CYS A 116 2.34 37.80 -12.22
C CYS A 116 3.57 37.93 -11.31
N LEU A 117 4.11 36.79 -10.88
CA LEU A 117 5.42 36.74 -10.22
C LEU A 117 6.46 36.31 -11.25
N PHE A 118 7.31 37.22 -11.72
CA PHE A 118 8.44 36.86 -12.57
C PHE A 118 9.49 36.12 -11.73
N ARG A 119 9.95 34.98 -12.24
CA ARG A 119 11.09 34.24 -11.71
C ARG A 119 12.18 34.12 -12.78
N PRO A 120 13.46 34.42 -12.45
CA PRO A 120 14.58 34.25 -13.38
C PRO A 120 14.64 32.84 -13.96
N TRP A 121 15.07 32.75 -15.22
CA TRP A 121 15.34 31.48 -15.90
C TRP A 121 16.62 30.85 -15.34
N PRO A 122 16.57 29.65 -14.73
CA PRO A 122 17.78 29.00 -14.23
C PRO A 122 18.56 28.36 -15.40
N ALA A 123 19.84 28.07 -15.18
CA ALA A 123 20.71 27.49 -16.21
C ALA A 123 20.14 26.19 -16.83
N ARG A 124 19.44 25.37 -16.02
CA ARG A 124 18.76 24.12 -16.42
C ARG A 124 17.25 24.32 -16.59
N GLY A 125 16.86 25.44 -17.21
CA GLY A 125 15.48 25.95 -17.24
C GLY A 125 14.41 24.99 -17.76
N GLU A 126 14.62 24.35 -18.92
CA GLU A 126 13.64 23.39 -19.48
C GLU A 126 13.39 22.21 -18.55
N ILE A 127 14.45 21.68 -17.92
CA ILE A 127 14.35 20.55 -16.98
C ILE A 127 13.56 20.97 -15.74
N VAL A 128 13.94 22.10 -15.12
CA VAL A 128 13.27 22.63 -13.91
C VAL A 128 11.80 22.99 -14.17
N ALA A 129 11.47 23.49 -15.37
CA ALA A 129 10.09 23.75 -15.76
C ALA A 129 9.30 22.44 -15.97
N LEU A 130 9.86 21.48 -16.72
CA LEU A 130 9.20 20.21 -17.01
C LEU A 130 9.01 19.35 -15.75
N THR A 131 10.03 19.17 -14.90
CA THR A 131 9.89 18.40 -13.65
C THR A 131 8.93 19.07 -12.68
N GLY A 132 8.91 20.41 -12.62
CA GLY A 132 7.93 21.19 -11.87
C GLY A 132 6.49 20.93 -12.33
N HIS A 133 6.25 20.95 -13.65
CA HIS A 133 4.95 20.64 -14.24
C HIS A 133 4.53 19.17 -14.02
N LEU A 134 5.46 18.22 -14.13
CA LEU A 134 5.21 16.81 -13.86
C LEU A 134 4.82 16.56 -12.39
N ALA A 135 5.60 17.07 -11.45
CA ALA A 135 5.34 16.93 -10.01
C ALA A 135 4.02 17.61 -9.60
N GLU A 136 3.73 18.83 -10.09
CA GLU A 136 2.48 19.53 -9.79
C GLU A 136 1.24 18.79 -10.33
N ASN A 137 1.32 18.28 -11.55
CA ASN A 137 0.19 17.56 -12.16
C ASN A 137 0.00 16.17 -11.54
N GLU A 138 1.06 15.50 -11.08
CA GLU A 138 0.97 14.25 -10.32
C GLU A 138 0.31 14.46 -8.95
N LEU A 139 0.70 15.49 -8.19
CA LEU A 139 0.05 15.86 -6.91
C LEU A 139 -1.45 16.16 -7.03
N ARG A 140 -1.93 16.50 -8.23
CA ARG A 140 -3.34 16.73 -8.54
C ARG A 140 -4.04 15.55 -9.22
N GLY A 141 -3.36 14.43 -9.45
CA GLY A 141 -3.90 13.27 -10.19
C GLY A 141 -4.31 13.58 -11.64
N GLY A 142 -3.70 14.61 -12.25
CA GLY A 142 -4.19 15.22 -13.49
C GLY A 142 -3.61 14.66 -14.79
N LEU A 143 -2.69 13.69 -14.73
CA LEU A 143 -2.06 13.05 -15.90
C LEU A 143 -2.49 11.59 -16.03
N THR A 144 -2.85 11.21 -17.25
CA THR A 144 -2.90 9.80 -17.65
C THR A 144 -1.51 9.15 -17.61
N PHE A 145 -1.47 7.81 -17.61
CA PHE A 145 -0.21 7.06 -17.63
C PHE A 145 0.67 7.47 -18.83
N ILE A 146 0.05 7.66 -20.01
CA ILE A 146 0.79 7.97 -21.24
C ILE A 146 1.29 9.42 -21.30
N GLU A 147 0.53 10.39 -20.77
CA GLU A 147 0.97 11.79 -20.64
C GLU A 147 2.19 11.89 -19.71
N ARG A 148 2.18 11.15 -18.60
CA ARG A 148 3.33 11.01 -17.70
C ARG A 148 4.53 10.38 -18.41
N ALA A 149 4.33 9.30 -19.14
CA ALA A 149 5.39 8.59 -19.87
C ALA A 149 6.07 9.50 -20.91
N LEU A 150 5.28 10.24 -21.69
CA LEU A 150 5.80 11.21 -22.66
C LEU A 150 6.57 12.36 -22.00
N GLY A 151 6.14 12.83 -20.82
CA GLY A 151 6.89 13.82 -20.06
C GLY A 151 8.23 13.29 -19.53
N VAL A 152 8.29 12.02 -19.10
CA VAL A 152 9.55 11.36 -18.69
C VAL A 152 10.50 11.20 -19.88
N GLU A 153 10.00 10.78 -21.05
CA GLU A 153 10.81 10.73 -22.28
C GLU A 153 11.32 12.11 -22.70
N LYS A 154 10.47 13.16 -22.62
CA LYS A 154 10.92 14.52 -22.91
C LYS A 154 11.96 15.04 -21.91
N ALA A 155 11.84 14.66 -20.63
CA ALA A 155 12.86 14.96 -19.64
C ALA A 155 14.18 14.24 -19.97
N ARG A 156 14.12 12.96 -20.37
CA ARG A 156 15.29 12.18 -20.85
C ARG A 156 16.02 12.92 -21.97
N GLU A 157 15.32 13.39 -23.00
CA GLU A 157 15.90 14.19 -24.09
C GLU A 157 16.65 15.44 -23.56
N PHE A 158 16.09 16.18 -22.60
CA PHE A 158 16.75 17.36 -22.05
C PHE A 158 17.99 17.01 -21.23
N TYR A 159 17.95 15.93 -20.43
CA TYR A 159 19.14 15.48 -19.71
C TYR A 159 20.24 14.93 -20.65
N GLU A 160 19.85 14.25 -21.74
CA GLU A 160 20.77 13.75 -22.77
C GLU A 160 21.41 14.90 -23.56
N ALA A 161 20.65 15.96 -23.85
CA ALA A 161 21.18 17.19 -24.42
C ALA A 161 22.15 17.92 -23.47
N GLU A 162 21.84 17.99 -22.17
CA GLU A 162 22.72 18.59 -21.15
C GLU A 162 24.04 17.83 -21.02
N SER A 163 24.02 16.49 -20.91
CA SER A 163 25.25 15.70 -20.75
C SER A 163 25.85 15.17 -22.05
N SER A 164 25.30 15.50 -23.22
CA SER A 164 25.73 15.04 -24.56
C SER A 164 25.93 13.52 -24.65
N THR A 165 25.15 12.75 -23.89
CA THR A 165 25.32 11.31 -23.65
C THR A 165 23.97 10.65 -23.39
N THR A 166 23.73 9.49 -23.99
CA THR A 166 22.53 8.66 -23.76
C THR A 166 22.47 8.17 -22.33
N LEU A 167 21.31 8.21 -21.68
CA LEU A 167 21.18 7.88 -20.27
C LEU A 167 20.62 6.48 -20.05
N SER A 168 21.19 5.78 -19.05
CA SER A 168 20.57 4.57 -18.54
C SER A 168 19.30 4.92 -17.75
N GLN A 169 18.34 4.00 -17.71
CA GLN A 169 17.08 4.20 -16.98
C GLN A 169 17.31 4.46 -15.48
N SER A 170 18.34 3.86 -14.88
CA SER A 170 18.75 4.10 -13.49
C SER A 170 19.35 5.49 -13.28
N GLU A 171 20.11 6.01 -14.25
CA GLU A 171 20.64 7.37 -14.20
C GLU A 171 19.52 8.41 -14.36
N LEU A 172 18.57 8.16 -15.27
CA LEU A 172 17.39 9.00 -15.45
C LEU A 172 16.53 9.05 -14.17
N ALA A 173 16.28 7.91 -13.53
CA ALA A 173 15.61 7.84 -12.22
C ALA A 173 16.30 8.70 -11.16
N ARG A 174 17.63 8.61 -11.08
CA ARG A 174 18.45 9.40 -10.15
C ARG A 174 18.34 10.91 -10.42
N ARG A 175 18.44 11.34 -11.68
CA ARG A 175 18.37 12.75 -12.06
C ARG A 175 16.96 13.33 -11.85
N LEU A 176 15.92 12.62 -12.27
CA LEU A 176 14.52 13.02 -12.04
C LEU A 176 14.23 13.18 -10.53
N GLY A 177 14.68 12.22 -9.70
CA GLY A 177 14.55 12.32 -8.25
C GLY A 177 15.28 13.52 -7.65
N ALA A 178 16.49 13.83 -8.13
CA ALA A 178 17.25 15.01 -7.69
C ALA A 178 16.57 16.34 -8.09
N ASP A 179 15.92 16.39 -9.26
CA ASP A 179 15.18 17.55 -9.76
C ASP A 179 13.70 17.59 -9.30
N GLY A 180 13.34 16.81 -8.27
CA GLY A 180 12.05 16.88 -7.57
C GLY A 180 10.93 15.95 -8.07
N PHE A 181 11.23 14.99 -8.95
CA PHE A 181 10.28 14.04 -9.52
C PHE A 181 10.75 12.58 -9.35
N PRO A 182 10.62 11.99 -8.14
CA PRO A 182 11.14 10.65 -7.87
C PRO A 182 10.34 9.55 -8.60
N VAL A 183 11.00 8.84 -9.53
CA VAL A 183 10.41 7.70 -10.26
C VAL A 183 11.37 6.51 -10.25
N GLN A 184 10.86 5.31 -9.95
CA GLN A 184 11.66 4.08 -9.98
C GLN A 184 12.04 3.67 -11.42
N GLN A 185 13.26 3.13 -11.58
CA GLN A 185 13.76 2.63 -12.88
C GLN A 185 12.80 1.62 -13.54
N SER A 186 12.21 0.71 -12.76
CA SER A 186 11.28 -0.30 -13.28
C SER A 186 10.01 0.35 -13.87
N HIS A 187 9.61 1.52 -13.38
CA HIS A 187 8.46 2.27 -13.88
C HIS A 187 8.83 3.05 -15.14
N ILE A 188 10.04 3.64 -15.20
CA ILE A 188 10.60 4.25 -16.41
C ILE A 188 10.64 3.26 -17.57
N SER A 189 11.11 2.02 -17.32
CA SER A 189 11.15 0.97 -18.35
C SER A 189 9.76 0.65 -18.92
N ARG A 190 8.74 0.54 -18.06
CA ARG A 190 7.34 0.33 -18.48
C ARG A 190 6.75 1.52 -19.25
N MET A 191 7.11 2.75 -18.88
CA MET A 191 6.71 3.97 -19.60
C MET A 191 7.32 4.02 -21.00
N ALA A 192 8.62 3.72 -21.12
CA ALA A 192 9.33 3.65 -22.40
C ALA A 192 8.73 2.56 -23.32
N ASP A 193 8.47 1.36 -22.78
CA ASP A 193 7.79 0.27 -23.51
C ASP A 193 6.41 0.71 -24.00
N ALA A 194 5.61 1.39 -23.17
CA ALA A 194 4.29 1.87 -23.56
C ALA A 194 4.32 2.96 -24.65
N VAL A 195 5.26 3.92 -24.55
CA VAL A 195 5.46 4.96 -25.57
C VAL A 195 5.96 4.36 -26.89
N ARG A 196 6.79 3.31 -26.84
CA ARG A 196 7.37 2.68 -28.03
C ARG A 196 6.39 1.74 -28.75
N TYR A 197 5.67 0.89 -28.01
CA TYR A 197 4.91 -0.22 -28.62
C TYR A 197 3.39 -0.08 -28.54
N LEU A 198 2.86 0.63 -27.54
CA LEU A 198 1.40 0.74 -27.33
C LEU A 198 0.84 2.05 -27.89
N LEU A 199 1.56 3.18 -27.71
CA LEU A 199 1.13 4.49 -28.20
C LEU A 199 0.93 4.58 -29.73
N PRO A 200 1.74 3.91 -30.59
CA PRO A 200 1.49 3.92 -32.02
C PRO A 200 0.19 3.18 -32.42
N ALA A 201 -0.25 2.20 -31.63
CA ALA A 201 -1.38 1.32 -31.96
C ALA A 201 -2.69 1.72 -31.28
N ILE A 202 -2.67 2.09 -30.00
CA ILE A 202 -3.86 2.45 -29.19
C ILE A 202 -3.80 3.84 -28.54
N PRO A 203 -3.57 4.92 -29.32
CA PRO A 203 -3.48 6.28 -28.78
C PRO A 203 -4.79 6.73 -28.12
N THR A 204 -5.95 6.47 -28.72
CA THR A 204 -7.27 6.92 -28.21
C THR A 204 -7.56 6.31 -26.85
N VAL A 205 -7.31 5.01 -26.67
CA VAL A 205 -7.48 4.30 -25.39
C VAL A 205 -6.46 4.75 -24.33
N LEU A 206 -5.19 4.92 -24.71
CA LEU A 206 -4.13 5.36 -23.78
C LEU A 206 -4.37 6.78 -23.26
N TYR A 207 -4.64 7.75 -24.14
CA TYR A 207 -5.08 9.08 -23.70
C TYR A 207 -6.46 9.02 -23.06
N GLY A 208 -7.32 8.08 -23.46
CA GLY A 208 -8.62 7.75 -22.88
C GLY A 208 -8.56 7.66 -21.36
N GLY A 209 -7.52 7.03 -20.84
CA GLY A 209 -7.24 6.88 -19.41
C GLY A 209 -6.84 5.47 -19.01
N LEU A 210 -6.40 4.63 -19.96
CA LEU A 210 -6.06 3.23 -19.73
C LEU A 210 -5.15 3.08 -18.51
N GLY A 211 -5.65 2.36 -17.50
CA GLY A 211 -5.00 2.23 -16.20
C GLY A 211 -3.67 1.48 -16.28
N ARG A 212 -2.76 1.81 -15.35
CA ARG A 212 -1.40 1.22 -15.24
C ARG A 212 -1.42 -0.31 -15.32
N HIS A 213 -2.32 -0.99 -14.61
CA HIS A 213 -2.40 -2.45 -14.62
C HIS A 213 -2.71 -3.05 -16.00
N GLN A 214 -3.53 -2.36 -16.82
CA GLN A 214 -3.83 -2.82 -18.17
C GLN A 214 -2.62 -2.60 -19.09
N VAL A 215 -1.93 -1.47 -18.98
CA VAL A 215 -0.67 -1.21 -19.69
C VAL A 215 0.40 -2.24 -19.32
N GLU A 216 0.53 -2.57 -18.03
CA GLU A 216 1.45 -3.62 -17.55
C GLU A 216 1.08 -5.01 -18.10
N ARG A 217 -0.22 -5.35 -18.14
CA ARG A 217 -0.70 -6.61 -18.74
C ARG A 217 -0.39 -6.68 -20.23
N LEU A 218 -0.64 -5.62 -21.00
CA LEU A 218 -0.31 -5.56 -22.43
C LEU A 218 1.19 -5.71 -22.69
N SER A 219 2.04 -5.08 -21.87
CA SER A 219 3.50 -5.21 -21.99
C SER A 219 4.02 -6.62 -21.66
N VAL A 220 3.40 -7.32 -20.69
CA VAL A 220 3.72 -8.73 -20.39
C VAL A 220 3.25 -9.64 -21.53
N MET A 221 2.02 -9.45 -22.00
CA MET A 221 1.43 -10.20 -23.11
C MET A 221 2.24 -10.03 -24.41
N ARG A 222 2.68 -8.80 -24.74
CA ARG A 222 3.59 -8.54 -25.87
C ARG A 222 4.86 -9.38 -25.73
N LYS A 223 5.54 -9.34 -24.58
CA LYS A 223 6.81 -10.07 -24.35
C LYS A 223 6.65 -11.59 -24.31
N ALA A 224 5.50 -12.11 -23.90
CA ALA A 224 5.18 -13.53 -24.03
C ALA A 224 4.99 -13.91 -25.51
N SER A 225 4.22 -13.12 -26.24
CA SER A 225 3.90 -13.34 -27.66
C SER A 225 5.13 -13.21 -28.56
N GLU A 226 6.00 -12.24 -28.28
CA GLU A 226 7.29 -12.04 -28.96
C GLU A 226 8.17 -13.29 -28.86
N ARG A 227 8.27 -13.90 -27.66
CA ARG A 227 9.04 -15.14 -27.44
C ARG A 227 8.41 -16.35 -28.14
N THR A 228 7.09 -16.49 -28.11
CA THR A 228 6.37 -17.56 -28.80
C THR A 228 6.51 -17.42 -30.32
N TRP A 229 6.40 -16.19 -30.84
CA TRP A 229 6.67 -15.87 -32.24
C TRP A 229 8.11 -16.22 -32.62
N GLU A 230 9.11 -15.76 -31.88
CA GLU A 230 10.53 -16.13 -32.09
C GLU A 230 10.80 -17.62 -32.01
N HIS A 231 10.01 -18.39 -31.25
CA HIS A 231 10.13 -19.85 -31.20
C HIS A 231 9.66 -20.49 -32.51
N TYR A 232 8.45 -20.16 -32.96
CA TYR A 232 7.80 -20.81 -34.11
C TYR A 232 8.17 -20.21 -35.48
N ALA A 233 8.59 -18.94 -35.53
CA ALA A 233 9.05 -18.27 -36.75
C ALA A 233 10.48 -18.68 -37.17
N LYS A 234 11.24 -19.37 -36.31
CA LYS A 234 12.60 -19.84 -36.64
C LYS A 234 12.61 -20.70 -37.90
N GLY A 235 13.35 -20.23 -38.91
CA GLY A 235 13.46 -20.90 -40.21
C GLY A 235 12.27 -20.69 -41.16
N ARG A 236 11.33 -19.80 -40.84
CA ARG A 236 10.19 -19.46 -41.70
C ARG A 236 10.32 -18.02 -42.22
N SER A 237 9.93 -17.80 -43.47
CA SER A 237 9.80 -16.46 -44.05
C SER A 237 8.36 -15.99 -43.87
N LEU A 238 8.10 -15.23 -42.81
CA LEU A 238 6.78 -14.61 -42.56
C LEU A 238 6.66 -13.28 -43.31
N PRO A 239 5.43 -12.83 -43.65
CA PRO A 239 5.22 -11.61 -44.43
C PRO A 239 5.38 -10.32 -43.61
N LEU A 240 5.24 -10.39 -42.28
CA LEU A 240 5.43 -9.28 -41.34
C LEU A 240 6.43 -9.67 -40.24
N ASP A 241 7.03 -8.65 -39.61
CA ASP A 241 7.72 -8.81 -38.34
C ASP A 241 6.72 -8.76 -37.16
N PHE A 242 7.18 -9.20 -35.98
CA PHE A 242 6.33 -9.25 -34.79
C PHE A 242 5.86 -7.86 -34.34
N ASP A 243 6.71 -6.83 -34.46
CA ASP A 243 6.37 -5.47 -34.02
C ASP A 243 5.24 -4.85 -34.86
N SER A 244 5.25 -5.05 -36.18
CA SER A 244 4.16 -4.58 -37.06
C SER A 244 2.90 -5.39 -36.84
N PHE A 245 3.01 -6.73 -36.79
CA PHE A 245 1.89 -7.63 -36.51
C PHE A 245 1.17 -7.29 -35.18
N PHE A 246 1.93 -7.13 -34.09
CA PHE A 246 1.36 -6.79 -32.79
C PHE A 246 0.66 -5.43 -32.80
N GLN A 247 1.19 -4.44 -33.52
CA GLN A 247 0.56 -3.13 -33.67
C GLN A 247 -0.72 -3.19 -34.52
N GLU A 248 -0.73 -3.97 -35.60
CA GLU A 248 -1.93 -4.19 -36.43
C GLU A 248 -3.06 -4.83 -35.63
N VAL A 249 -2.79 -5.93 -34.91
CA VAL A 249 -3.76 -6.57 -34.01
C VAL A 249 -4.27 -5.58 -32.96
N LEU A 250 -3.36 -4.89 -32.26
CA LEU A 250 -3.71 -4.00 -31.16
C LEU A 250 -4.51 -2.77 -31.64
N SER A 251 -4.26 -2.28 -32.86
CA SER A 251 -4.96 -1.11 -33.42
C SER A 251 -6.46 -1.29 -33.62
N GLN A 252 -6.92 -2.54 -33.80
CA GLN A 252 -8.35 -2.87 -33.89
C GLN A 252 -9.12 -2.54 -32.60
N PHE A 253 -8.41 -2.38 -31.49
CA PHE A 253 -8.96 -2.10 -30.17
C PHE A 253 -8.83 -0.62 -29.74
N ASP A 254 -8.41 0.30 -30.62
CA ASP A 254 -8.30 1.73 -30.30
C ASP A 254 -9.66 2.46 -30.32
N THR A 255 -10.57 2.04 -29.45
CA THR A 255 -11.93 2.60 -29.31
C THR A 255 -12.06 3.41 -28.02
N GLN A 256 -13.04 3.12 -27.17
CA GLN A 256 -13.20 3.78 -25.86
C GLN A 256 -12.47 2.99 -24.78
N ALA A 257 -11.84 3.70 -23.84
CA ALA A 257 -11.06 3.06 -22.76
C ALA A 257 -11.91 2.16 -21.85
N ASP A 258 -13.20 2.47 -21.68
CA ASP A 258 -14.13 1.70 -20.85
C ASP A 258 -14.57 0.37 -21.49
N GLU A 259 -14.45 0.23 -22.82
CA GLU A 259 -14.76 -0.99 -23.58
C GLU A 259 -13.52 -1.88 -23.82
N PHE A 260 -12.34 -1.41 -23.43
CA PHE A 260 -11.07 -2.10 -23.68
C PHE A 260 -10.92 -3.38 -22.85
N SER A 261 -10.99 -4.53 -23.52
CA SER A 261 -10.79 -5.84 -22.88
C SER A 261 -9.45 -6.48 -23.29
N PRO A 262 -8.47 -6.58 -22.38
CA PRO A 262 -7.20 -7.27 -22.66
C PRO A 262 -7.37 -8.76 -22.99
N GLN A 263 -8.47 -9.40 -22.56
CA GLN A 263 -8.78 -10.78 -22.94
C GLN A 263 -9.08 -10.89 -24.43
N ARG A 264 -9.89 -9.97 -24.99
CA ARG A 264 -10.17 -9.98 -26.43
C ARG A 264 -8.92 -9.70 -27.27
N VAL A 265 -8.03 -8.82 -26.79
CA VAL A 265 -6.72 -8.60 -27.43
C VAL A 265 -5.89 -9.88 -27.39
N GLN A 266 -5.90 -10.62 -26.27
CA GLN A 266 -5.19 -11.89 -26.12
C GLN A 266 -5.73 -12.96 -27.07
N ASP A 267 -7.06 -13.14 -27.15
CA ASP A 267 -7.72 -14.12 -28.01
C ASP A 267 -7.45 -13.81 -29.50
N GLU A 268 -7.58 -12.55 -29.92
CA GLU A 268 -7.32 -12.11 -31.30
C GLU A 268 -5.84 -12.28 -31.67
N LEU A 269 -4.92 -11.94 -30.75
CA LEU A 269 -3.48 -12.12 -30.96
C LEU A 269 -3.11 -13.59 -31.14
N ILE A 270 -3.68 -14.50 -30.33
CA ILE A 270 -3.47 -15.95 -30.48
C ILE A 270 -4.10 -16.45 -31.79
N GLY A 271 -5.31 -15.98 -32.14
CA GLY A 271 -5.99 -16.33 -33.39
C GLY A 271 -5.18 -15.97 -34.64
N GLN A 272 -4.74 -14.73 -34.76
CA GLN A 272 -3.94 -14.31 -35.92
C GLN A 272 -2.53 -14.91 -35.90
N MET A 273 -1.92 -15.15 -34.73
CA MET A 273 -0.67 -15.94 -34.63
C MET A 273 -0.88 -17.39 -35.09
N SER A 274 -2.02 -18.00 -34.79
CA SER A 274 -2.38 -19.36 -35.22
C SER A 274 -2.43 -19.46 -36.76
N GLU A 275 -3.09 -18.51 -37.42
CA GLU A 275 -3.16 -18.46 -38.88
C GLU A 275 -1.78 -18.21 -39.52
N LEU A 276 -1.02 -17.22 -39.05
CA LEU A 276 0.29 -16.86 -39.62
C LEU A 276 1.38 -17.90 -39.38
N LEU A 277 1.36 -18.57 -38.22
CA LEU A 277 2.34 -19.60 -37.85
C LEU A 277 1.87 -21.02 -38.22
N GLY A 278 0.61 -21.21 -38.62
CA GLY A 278 0.03 -22.53 -38.87
C GLY A 278 0.15 -23.48 -37.68
N ILE A 279 0.04 -22.93 -36.46
CA ILE A 279 0.06 -23.68 -35.19
C ILE A 279 -1.35 -23.62 -34.62
N ASP A 280 -1.79 -24.70 -33.99
CA ASP A 280 -3.11 -24.78 -33.36
C ASP A 280 -3.31 -23.74 -32.25
N TYR A 281 -4.53 -23.22 -32.12
CA TYR A 281 -4.90 -22.19 -31.14
C TYR A 281 -4.62 -22.63 -29.71
N ASP A 282 -4.99 -23.86 -29.32
CA ASP A 282 -4.87 -24.34 -27.95
C ASP A 282 -3.39 -24.50 -27.55
N VAL A 283 -2.54 -24.89 -28.52
CA VAL A 283 -1.08 -24.99 -28.34
C VAL A 283 -0.47 -23.60 -28.10
N LEU A 284 -0.82 -22.61 -28.93
CA LEU A 284 -0.32 -21.24 -28.76
C LEU A 284 -0.85 -20.60 -27.45
N ALA A 285 -2.10 -20.84 -27.09
CA ALA A 285 -2.69 -20.35 -25.84
C ALA A 285 -1.98 -20.91 -24.60
N LEU A 286 -1.63 -22.21 -24.61
CA LEU A 286 -0.85 -22.85 -23.56
C LEU A 286 0.56 -22.23 -23.46
N ASP A 287 1.27 -22.11 -24.59
CA ASP A 287 2.62 -21.53 -24.63
C ASP A 287 2.66 -20.06 -24.18
N LEU A 288 1.64 -19.27 -24.53
CA LEU A 288 1.52 -17.87 -24.10
C LEU A 288 1.30 -17.79 -22.60
N THR A 289 0.34 -18.56 -22.05
CA THR A 289 -0.01 -18.51 -20.63
C THR A 289 1.11 -19.05 -19.73
N GLU A 290 1.84 -20.08 -20.17
CA GLU A 290 3.05 -20.54 -19.48
C GLU A 290 4.15 -19.47 -19.53
N SER A 291 4.31 -18.79 -20.67
CA SER A 291 5.31 -17.73 -20.84
C SER A 291 4.99 -16.44 -20.08
N GLU A 292 3.71 -16.04 -19.96
CA GLU A 292 3.26 -14.99 -19.05
C GLU A 292 3.52 -15.37 -17.59
N SER A 293 3.23 -16.62 -17.21
CA SER A 293 3.44 -17.12 -15.84
C SER A 293 4.92 -17.11 -15.46
N ARG A 294 5.79 -17.62 -16.35
CA ARG A 294 7.26 -17.52 -16.22
C ARG A 294 7.71 -16.06 -16.15
N HIS A 295 7.15 -15.16 -16.96
CA HIS A 295 7.52 -13.74 -16.92
C HIS A 295 7.08 -13.04 -15.63
N ARG A 296 5.89 -13.34 -15.10
CA ARG A 296 5.46 -12.85 -13.78
C ARG A 296 6.38 -13.33 -12.68
N ALA A 297 6.70 -14.62 -12.63
CA ALA A 297 7.61 -15.19 -11.65
C ALA A 297 9.03 -14.58 -11.67
N LEU A 298 9.50 -14.11 -12.83
CA LEU A 298 10.80 -13.45 -12.99
C LEU A 298 10.80 -11.92 -12.70
N VAL A 299 9.62 -11.30 -12.59
CA VAL A 299 9.46 -9.85 -12.36
C VAL A 299 8.93 -9.54 -10.96
N SER A 300 8.23 -10.48 -10.32
CA SER A 300 7.92 -10.43 -8.90
C SER A 300 9.19 -10.60 -8.06
N ASP A 301 9.26 -9.90 -6.92
CA ASP A 301 10.27 -10.21 -5.91
C ASP A 301 10.12 -11.68 -5.45
N PRO A 302 11.24 -12.36 -5.13
CA PRO A 302 11.22 -13.78 -4.79
C PRO A 302 10.41 -14.00 -3.51
N THR A 303 9.20 -14.54 -3.67
CA THR A 303 8.46 -15.11 -2.55
C THR A 303 9.34 -16.22 -1.95
N PRO A 304 9.64 -16.21 -0.64
CA PRO A 304 10.39 -17.30 -0.03
C PRO A 304 9.63 -18.61 -0.31
N PRO A 305 10.32 -19.70 -0.72
CA PRO A 305 9.64 -20.91 -1.13
C PRO A 305 8.81 -21.44 0.03
N SER A 306 7.49 -21.51 -0.16
CA SER A 306 6.60 -22.23 0.76
C SER A 306 7.16 -23.64 0.92
N ALA A 307 7.22 -24.12 2.17
CA ALA A 307 7.74 -25.44 2.47
C ALA A 307 7.07 -26.50 1.57
N PRO A 308 7.83 -27.48 1.05
CA PRO A 308 7.27 -28.50 0.17
C PRO A 308 6.12 -29.22 0.89
N PRO A 309 5.02 -29.56 0.19
CA PRO A 309 3.93 -30.29 0.80
C PRO A 309 4.47 -31.60 1.36
N ALA A 310 4.33 -31.80 2.67
CA ALA A 310 4.75 -33.03 3.32
C ALA A 310 4.02 -34.21 2.69
N LEU A 311 4.78 -35.09 2.03
CA LEU A 311 4.26 -36.39 1.59
C LEU A 311 3.75 -37.13 2.83
N PRO A 312 2.55 -37.74 2.79
CA PRO A 312 2.06 -38.53 3.92
C PRO A 312 3.02 -39.68 4.17
N GLU A 313 3.61 -39.75 5.38
CA GLU A 313 4.51 -40.83 5.74
C GLU A 313 3.79 -42.18 5.67
N PRO A 314 4.42 -43.24 5.12
CA PRO A 314 3.80 -44.55 5.02
C PRO A 314 3.52 -45.11 6.42
N GLY A 315 2.25 -45.39 6.69
CA GLY A 315 1.76 -45.67 8.03
C GLY A 315 2.51 -46.79 8.76
N ALA A 316 3.13 -46.44 9.89
CA ALA A 316 3.54 -47.42 10.88
C ALA A 316 2.29 -48.14 11.40
N ILE A 317 2.29 -49.47 11.28
CA ILE A 317 1.13 -50.32 11.53
C ILE A 317 0.71 -50.24 13.01
N ALA A 318 -0.33 -49.47 13.29
CA ALA A 318 -1.04 -49.51 14.57
C ALA A 318 -1.78 -50.84 14.69
N ARG A 319 -1.17 -51.78 15.43
CA ARG A 319 -1.74 -53.08 15.79
C ARG A 319 -3.04 -52.85 16.59
N PRO A 320 -4.13 -53.61 16.35
CA PRO A 320 -5.46 -53.23 16.80
C PRO A 320 -5.65 -53.32 18.33
N PRO A 321 -6.65 -52.65 18.90
CA PRO A 321 -7.02 -52.79 20.30
C PRO A 321 -7.34 -54.24 20.65
N ILE A 322 -6.80 -54.72 21.77
CA ILE A 322 -7.14 -56.02 22.35
C ILE A 322 -8.17 -55.78 23.46
N GLU A 323 -9.42 -56.20 23.25
CA GLU A 323 -10.40 -56.46 24.31
C GLU A 323 -11.65 -57.15 23.72
N PRO A 324 -12.38 -58.00 24.46
CA PRO A 324 -11.92 -59.06 25.35
C PRO A 324 -12.42 -60.46 24.92
N ALA A 325 -11.89 -61.54 25.53
CA ALA A 325 -12.40 -62.90 25.33
C ALA A 325 -13.54 -63.23 26.36
N PRO A 326 -14.71 -63.73 25.93
CA PRO A 326 -15.85 -64.02 26.82
C PRO A 326 -16.15 -65.51 27.01
N SER A 327 -16.83 -65.88 28.12
CA SER A 327 -17.83 -66.99 28.29
C SER A 327 -17.90 -67.48 29.75
N PRO A 328 -18.95 -68.23 30.17
CA PRO A 328 -20.27 -68.48 29.55
C PRO A 328 -21.42 -67.91 30.44
N ALA A 329 -22.72 -67.98 30.14
CA ALA A 329 -23.55 -68.58 29.08
C ALA A 329 -24.66 -67.54 28.70
N THR A 330 -25.55 -67.66 27.72
CA THR A 330 -26.36 -68.83 27.28
C THR A 330 -26.89 -68.58 25.85
N ALA A 331 -27.31 -69.64 25.15
CA ALA A 331 -27.79 -69.56 23.77
C ALA A 331 -29.15 -68.85 23.60
N ALA A 332 -29.38 -68.23 22.43
CA ALA A 332 -30.44 -68.63 21.48
C ALA A 332 -30.56 -67.74 20.21
N HIS A 333 -30.49 -68.40 19.05
CA HIS A 333 -31.30 -68.21 17.83
C HIS A 333 -31.61 -66.82 17.19
N SER A 334 -31.08 -66.68 15.96
CA SER A 334 -31.83 -66.56 14.71
C SER A 334 -32.65 -65.29 14.33
N ALA A 335 -32.20 -64.68 13.23
CA ALA A 335 -33.00 -64.31 12.04
C ALA A 335 -34.24 -63.37 12.15
N GLY A 336 -34.04 -62.11 11.74
CA GLY A 336 -34.62 -61.63 10.47
C GLY A 336 -35.99 -60.91 10.46
N HIS A 337 -36.09 -59.96 9.51
CA HIS A 337 -37.29 -59.40 8.86
C HIS A 337 -38.13 -58.29 9.54
N SER A 338 -38.06 -57.12 8.89
CA SER A 338 -39.21 -56.36 8.33
C SER A 338 -40.14 -55.47 9.17
N ALA A 339 -40.40 -54.29 8.57
CA ALA A 339 -41.61 -53.43 8.66
C ALA A 339 -41.88 -52.75 10.02
N ALA A 340 -42.48 -51.56 10.15
CA ALA A 340 -43.37 -50.78 9.30
C ALA A 340 -43.36 -49.30 9.78
N ALA A 341 -43.88 -48.37 8.95
CA ALA A 341 -44.37 -47.07 9.44
C ALA A 341 -45.72 -47.28 10.19
N PRO A 342 -46.13 -46.35 11.09
CA PRO A 342 -47.21 -45.45 10.67
C PRO A 342 -47.19 -44.00 11.24
N THR A 343 -47.62 -43.07 10.37
CA THR A 343 -48.64 -42.00 10.56
C THR A 343 -48.51 -40.90 11.64
N ARG A 344 -48.82 -39.65 11.21
CA ARG A 344 -49.06 -38.42 12.01
C ARG A 344 -50.35 -38.48 12.86
N PRO A 345 -50.59 -37.48 13.74
CA PRO A 345 -51.71 -36.56 13.47
C PRO A 345 -51.29 -35.07 13.32
N GLN A 346 -52.22 -34.26 12.82
CA GLN A 346 -52.21 -32.78 12.77
C GLN A 346 -53.01 -32.22 13.98
N ASP A 347 -53.34 -30.92 14.18
CA ASP A 347 -53.12 -29.63 13.49
C ASP A 347 -52.53 -28.63 14.56
N ASP A 348 -52.50 -27.28 14.50
CA ASP A 348 -53.04 -26.24 13.59
C ASP A 348 -52.22 -24.92 13.72
N ALA A 349 -52.56 -23.94 12.88
CA ALA A 349 -52.32 -22.49 12.98
C ALA A 349 -50.92 -21.91 12.72
N ALA A 350 -50.89 -20.85 11.92
CA ALA A 350 -49.72 -20.14 11.40
C ALA A 350 -49.56 -18.73 12.04
N PRO A 351 -48.76 -17.80 11.47
CA PRO A 351 -47.32 -17.72 11.68
C PRO A 351 -46.90 -16.42 12.40
N ARG A 352 -45.71 -16.42 13.01
CA ARG A 352 -44.97 -15.18 13.30
C ARG A 352 -43.51 -15.34 12.89
N GLU A 353 -43.04 -14.35 12.15
CA GLU A 353 -41.69 -14.27 11.61
C GLU A 353 -40.68 -14.13 12.76
N ALA A 354 -39.84 -15.14 12.94
CA ALA A 354 -38.55 -14.98 13.61
C ALA A 354 -37.49 -15.05 12.51
N SER A 355 -36.98 -13.87 12.13
CA SER A 355 -35.98 -13.75 11.06
C SER A 355 -34.77 -14.64 11.35
N ALA A 356 -34.40 -15.49 10.40
CA ALA A 356 -33.11 -16.16 10.45
C ALA A 356 -32.02 -15.08 10.41
N ALA A 357 -31.26 -14.94 11.50
CA ALA A 357 -30.15 -14.01 11.55
C ALA A 357 -29.10 -14.46 10.52
N THR A 358 -28.83 -13.60 9.53
CA THR A 358 -27.84 -13.85 8.49
C THR A 358 -26.46 -13.99 9.14
N PRO A 359 -25.57 -14.90 8.71
CA PRO A 359 -24.24 -15.05 9.31
C PRO A 359 -23.37 -13.77 9.28
N ALA A 360 -23.72 -12.79 8.44
CA ALA A 360 -23.13 -11.46 8.44
C ALA A 360 -23.41 -10.64 9.71
N ALA A 361 -24.53 -10.86 10.41
CA ALA A 361 -24.86 -10.15 11.65
C ALA A 361 -23.96 -10.59 12.81
N ALA A 362 -23.78 -11.91 12.99
CA ALA A 362 -22.89 -12.47 14.00
C ALA A 362 -21.41 -12.08 13.79
N ALA A 363 -20.99 -11.90 12.53
CA ALA A 363 -19.66 -11.37 12.21
C ALA A 363 -19.50 -9.87 12.59
N GLY A 364 -20.59 -9.09 12.58
CA GLY A 364 -20.61 -7.70 13.03
C GLY A 364 -20.47 -7.58 14.55
N ASP A 365 -21.25 -8.35 15.31
CA ASP A 365 -21.16 -8.35 16.78
C ASP A 365 -19.75 -8.75 17.27
N LEU A 366 -19.14 -9.75 16.63
CA LEU A 366 -17.75 -10.15 16.91
C LEU A 366 -16.73 -9.04 16.60
N LEU A 367 -16.96 -8.21 15.58
CA LEU A 367 -16.06 -7.10 15.25
C LEU A 367 -16.09 -6.02 16.33
N ASP A 368 -17.28 -5.64 16.80
CA ASP A 368 -17.44 -4.60 17.82
C ASP A 368 -16.85 -5.03 19.17
N GLU A 369 -16.92 -6.32 19.55
CA GLU A 369 -16.27 -6.85 20.76
C GLU A 369 -14.73 -6.72 20.77
N HIS A 370 -14.09 -6.65 19.60
CA HIS A 370 -12.63 -6.53 19.48
C HIS A 370 -12.13 -5.08 19.44
N ILE A 371 -13.03 -4.09 19.37
CA ILE A 371 -12.68 -2.66 19.32
C ILE A 371 -12.57 -2.09 20.74
N VAL A 372 -11.38 -2.22 21.35
CA VAL A 372 -11.09 -1.65 22.68
C VAL A 372 -11.24 -0.12 22.73
N SER A 373 -10.95 0.53 21.60
CA SER A 373 -11.28 1.94 21.34
C SER A 373 -11.22 2.16 19.83
N PRO A 374 -12.21 2.82 19.20
CA PRO A 374 -12.15 3.13 17.78
C PRO A 374 -11.02 4.14 17.55
N ALA A 375 -9.90 3.66 17.01
CA ALA A 375 -8.84 4.55 16.54
C ALA A 375 -9.43 5.54 15.53
N PRO A 376 -9.21 6.86 15.67
CA PRO A 376 -9.79 7.89 14.79
C PRO A 376 -9.10 7.90 13.41
N THR A 377 -9.21 6.78 12.70
CA THR A 377 -8.81 6.64 11.31
C THR A 377 -9.86 7.34 10.46
N THR A 378 -9.66 8.64 10.26
CA THR A 378 -10.48 9.39 9.30
C THR A 378 -10.42 8.70 7.94
N GLN A 379 -11.52 8.72 7.17
CA GLN A 379 -11.55 8.19 5.80
C GLN A 379 -10.38 8.72 4.95
N ARG A 380 -9.95 9.96 5.22
CA ARG A 380 -8.76 10.56 4.62
C ARG A 380 -7.48 9.81 4.96
N LEU A 381 -7.24 9.44 6.21
CA LEU A 381 -6.05 8.70 6.63
C LEU A 381 -6.04 7.29 6.02
N GLN A 382 -7.19 6.59 6.01
CA GLN A 382 -7.34 5.30 5.33
C GLN A 382 -7.11 5.42 3.81
N SER A 383 -7.63 6.48 3.17
CA SER A 383 -7.40 6.73 1.73
C SER A 383 -5.94 7.04 1.42
N ILE A 384 -5.22 7.71 2.33
CA ILE A 384 -3.78 7.96 2.21
C ILE A 384 -3.00 6.66 2.39
N GLN A 385 -3.37 5.80 3.35
CA GLN A 385 -2.72 4.50 3.54
C GLN A 385 -2.92 3.57 2.34
N ARG A 386 -4.14 3.53 1.75
CA ARG A 386 -4.39 2.80 0.50
C ARG A 386 -3.57 3.37 -0.65
N MET A 387 -3.59 4.69 -0.85
CA MET A 387 -2.80 5.38 -1.88
C MET A 387 -1.28 5.16 -1.72
N VAL A 388 -0.76 5.09 -0.49
CA VAL A 388 0.65 4.82 -0.20
C VAL A 388 1.00 3.36 -0.47
N ALA A 389 0.15 2.40 -0.09
CA ALA A 389 0.34 0.99 -0.43
C ALA A 389 0.33 0.77 -1.96
N ASP A 390 -0.65 1.35 -2.66
CA ASP A 390 -0.76 1.33 -4.14
C ASP A 390 0.46 1.96 -4.84
N GLN A 391 1.12 2.93 -4.19
CA GLN A 391 2.32 3.60 -4.70
C GLN A 391 3.63 2.85 -4.40
N LEU A 392 3.74 2.18 -3.25
CA LEU A 392 4.94 1.46 -2.83
C LEU A 392 4.97 -0.01 -3.31
N GLY A 393 3.81 -0.60 -3.61
CA GLY A 393 3.68 -2.01 -3.95
C GLY A 393 3.54 -2.95 -2.74
N ASP A 394 3.39 -2.39 -1.54
CA ASP A 394 2.98 -3.14 -0.35
C ASP A 394 1.54 -3.66 -0.54
N ALA A 395 1.24 -4.83 0.03
CA ALA A 395 -0.13 -5.30 0.10
C ALA A 395 -1.00 -4.26 0.83
N LEU A 396 -2.12 -3.88 0.24
CA LEU A 396 -3.14 -3.04 0.88
C LEU A 396 -3.35 -3.54 2.31
N PRO A 397 -3.20 -2.70 3.36
CA PRO A 397 -3.50 -3.09 4.73
C PRO A 397 -4.91 -3.70 4.73
N PRO A 398 -5.08 -5.00 5.06
CA PRO A 398 -6.36 -5.65 4.90
C PRO A 398 -7.41 -4.88 5.70
N ASP A 399 -8.59 -4.70 5.09
CA ASP A 399 -9.67 -3.92 5.67
C ASP A 399 -9.88 -4.33 7.13
N PHE A 400 -9.99 -3.37 8.06
CA PHE A 400 -9.95 -3.68 9.50
C PHE A 400 -10.96 -4.77 9.88
N SER A 401 -12.15 -4.74 9.26
CA SER A 401 -13.19 -5.76 9.32
C SER A 401 -12.70 -7.17 8.89
N ALA A 402 -11.98 -7.26 7.77
CA ALA A 402 -11.42 -8.51 7.28
C ALA A 402 -10.22 -8.98 8.12
N ASN A 403 -9.41 -8.05 8.63
CA ASN A 403 -8.16 -8.29 9.37
C ASN A 403 -8.37 -8.64 10.85
N VAL A 404 -9.50 -8.23 11.45
CA VAL A 404 -9.90 -8.65 12.80
C VAL A 404 -10.55 -10.03 12.77
N LEU A 405 -11.33 -10.35 11.73
CA LEU A 405 -11.93 -11.68 11.56
C LEU A 405 -10.94 -12.72 10.98
N GLN A 406 -9.91 -12.29 10.25
CA GLN A 406 -8.71 -13.06 9.99
C GLN A 406 -7.66 -12.71 11.04
N SER A 407 -7.87 -13.17 12.28
CA SER A 407 -6.91 -12.96 13.37
C SER A 407 -5.48 -13.24 12.89
N ILE A 408 -4.53 -12.36 13.24
CA ILE A 408 -3.10 -12.61 13.00
C ILE A 408 -2.83 -14.01 13.56
N PRO A 409 -2.45 -15.02 12.76
CA PRO A 409 -2.52 -16.41 13.17
C PRO A 409 -1.31 -16.74 14.06
N VAL A 410 -1.38 -16.31 15.32
CA VAL A 410 -0.34 -16.51 16.31
C VAL A 410 -0.53 -17.88 16.96
N GLN A 411 -0.23 -18.93 16.20
CA GLN A 411 -0.30 -20.31 16.67
C GLN A 411 0.81 -20.60 17.69
N ALA A 412 0.47 -20.47 18.98
CA ALA A 412 1.27 -20.98 20.08
C ALA A 412 0.74 -22.35 20.53
N GLY A 413 1.51 -23.40 20.30
CA GLY A 413 1.20 -24.75 20.77
C GLY A 413 1.36 -24.92 22.28
N GLY A 414 0.60 -25.84 22.87
CA GLY A 414 0.54 -26.11 24.30
C GLY A 414 -0.62 -27.07 24.61
N LEU A 415 -0.95 -27.25 25.89
CA LEU A 415 -2.13 -28.03 26.28
C LEU A 415 -3.44 -27.35 25.81
N TYR A 416 -3.41 -26.01 25.74
CA TYR A 416 -4.47 -25.17 25.19
C TYR A 416 -3.91 -24.33 24.03
N PRO A 417 -4.04 -24.77 22.77
CA PRO A 417 -3.48 -24.06 21.62
C PRO A 417 -4.16 -22.69 21.45
N ILE A 418 -3.34 -21.65 21.23
CA ILE A 418 -3.82 -20.29 21.03
C ILE A 418 -3.98 -20.04 19.53
N SER A 419 -5.19 -19.65 19.10
CA SER A 419 -5.47 -19.16 17.73
C SER A 419 -5.88 -17.69 17.70
N ASP A 420 -6.27 -17.14 18.86
CA ASP A 420 -6.57 -15.73 19.06
C ASP A 420 -6.20 -15.33 20.50
N ILE A 421 -5.60 -14.15 20.68
CA ILE A 421 -5.20 -13.63 21.99
C ILE A 421 -6.40 -12.99 22.72
N TRP A 422 -7.31 -12.35 22.00
CA TRP A 422 -8.38 -11.47 22.49
C TRP A 422 -9.74 -12.15 22.59
N HIS A 423 -10.10 -12.99 21.62
CA HIS A 423 -11.38 -13.70 21.60
C HIS A 423 -11.44 -14.76 22.72
N ILE A 424 -12.51 -14.75 23.52
CA ILE A 424 -12.74 -15.73 24.59
C ILE A 424 -14.02 -16.50 24.24
N ASP A 425 -13.88 -17.80 24.03
CA ASP A 425 -15.01 -18.70 23.77
C ASP A 425 -16.02 -18.67 24.95
N PRO A 426 -17.34 -18.60 24.73
CA PRO A 426 -18.35 -18.70 25.79
C PRO A 426 -18.24 -19.98 26.65
N GLY A 427 -17.71 -21.06 26.07
CA GLY A 427 -17.31 -22.31 26.71
C GLY A 427 -16.05 -22.23 27.59
N LEU A 428 -15.33 -21.12 27.55
CA LEU A 428 -14.20 -20.78 28.45
C LEU A 428 -14.58 -19.68 29.46
N ASP A 429 -15.52 -18.80 29.12
CA ASP A 429 -15.89 -17.59 29.89
C ASP A 429 -16.67 -17.91 31.19
N ALA A 430 -15.99 -18.51 32.18
CA ALA A 430 -16.49 -18.67 33.54
C ALA A 430 -15.31 -18.69 34.54
N PRO A 431 -15.43 -18.13 35.75
CA PRO A 431 -14.29 -17.89 36.64
C PRO A 431 -13.40 -19.11 36.92
N GLY A 432 -13.99 -20.28 37.21
CA GLY A 432 -13.25 -21.51 37.44
C GLY A 432 -12.49 -22.03 36.22
N ARG A 433 -13.07 -21.91 35.02
CA ARG A 433 -12.43 -22.33 33.75
C ARG A 433 -11.28 -21.39 33.39
N LEU A 434 -11.48 -20.07 33.55
CA LEU A 434 -10.45 -19.06 33.35
C LEU A 434 -9.22 -19.31 34.23
N ARG A 435 -9.41 -19.56 35.54
CA ARG A 435 -8.33 -19.86 36.49
C ARG A 435 -7.46 -21.05 36.04
N VAL A 436 -8.07 -22.16 35.62
CA VAL A 436 -7.35 -23.35 35.14
C VAL A 436 -6.48 -23.03 33.93
N HIS A 437 -6.99 -22.25 32.97
CA HIS A 437 -6.21 -21.88 31.78
C HIS A 437 -5.11 -20.86 32.10
N ILE A 438 -5.36 -19.89 32.98
CA ILE A 438 -4.35 -18.94 33.47
C ILE A 438 -3.20 -19.68 34.16
N ALA A 439 -3.51 -20.64 35.04
CA ALA A 439 -2.50 -21.44 35.74
C ALA A 439 -1.69 -22.33 34.78
N GLN A 440 -2.35 -22.94 33.79
CA GLN A 440 -1.67 -23.72 32.77
C GLN A 440 -0.74 -22.87 31.90
N PHE A 441 -1.14 -21.66 31.49
CA PHE A 441 -0.24 -20.76 30.78
C PHE A 441 0.95 -20.31 31.65
N ALA A 442 0.73 -20.04 32.94
CA ALA A 442 1.83 -19.73 33.86
C ALA A 442 2.84 -20.88 33.98
N ARG A 443 2.35 -22.13 34.07
CA ARG A 443 3.16 -23.36 34.08
C ARG A 443 3.94 -23.55 32.78
N GLU A 444 3.30 -23.34 31.63
CA GLU A 444 3.96 -23.46 30.33
C GLU A 444 5.02 -22.36 30.08
N ILE A 445 4.82 -21.15 30.59
CA ILE A 445 5.83 -20.08 30.56
C ILE A 445 7.01 -20.42 31.48
N ALA A 446 6.74 -20.93 32.69
CA ALA A 446 7.78 -21.37 33.61
C ALA A 446 8.55 -22.61 33.09
N GLY A 447 7.91 -23.46 32.29
CA GLY A 447 8.52 -24.62 31.65
C GLY A 447 9.62 -24.29 30.63
N GLU A 448 9.65 -23.09 30.03
CA GLU A 448 10.77 -22.68 29.16
C GLU A 448 12.10 -22.49 29.90
N VAL A 449 12.06 -22.44 31.23
CA VAL A 449 13.21 -22.22 32.12
C VAL A 449 13.32 -23.30 33.20
N ASP A 450 12.69 -24.47 32.98
CA ASP A 450 12.66 -25.62 33.89
C ASP A 450 12.09 -25.30 35.30
N LEU A 451 11.12 -24.37 35.38
CA LEU A 451 10.45 -23.94 36.62
C LEU A 451 8.95 -24.27 36.68
N ASP A 452 8.43 -25.13 35.80
CA ASP A 452 7.01 -25.53 35.75
C ASP A 452 6.51 -26.07 37.11
N ALA A 453 7.34 -26.85 37.82
CA ALA A 453 7.05 -27.39 39.15
C ALA A 453 6.95 -26.32 40.25
N CYS A 454 7.37 -25.08 39.98
CA CYS A 454 7.22 -23.96 40.91
C CYS A 454 5.83 -23.31 40.83
N VAL A 455 5.00 -23.64 39.83
CA VAL A 455 3.65 -23.07 39.64
C VAL A 455 2.57 -24.00 40.22
N GLU A 456 1.95 -23.55 41.31
CA GLU A 456 0.82 -24.22 41.97
C GLU A 456 -0.52 -23.62 41.52
N ASP A 457 -1.51 -24.49 41.26
CA ASP A 457 -2.87 -24.07 40.94
C ASP A 457 -3.58 -23.53 42.21
N ARG A 458 -4.34 -22.44 42.07
CA ARG A 458 -5.12 -21.82 43.14
C ARG A 458 -6.57 -21.62 42.74
N SER A 459 -7.47 -21.75 43.71
CA SER A 459 -8.90 -21.46 43.53
C SER A 459 -9.22 -19.96 43.67
N ASP A 460 -8.29 -19.18 44.22
CA ASP A 460 -8.39 -17.74 44.46
C ASP A 460 -7.39 -16.93 43.63
N GLY A 461 -7.51 -15.60 43.68
CA GLY A 461 -6.74 -14.69 42.82
C GLY A 461 -6.96 -15.01 41.33
N ILE A 462 -5.93 -14.88 40.51
CA ILE A 462 -6.02 -15.18 39.06
C ILE A 462 -5.90 -16.67 38.73
N GLY A 463 -5.68 -17.55 39.71
CA GLY A 463 -5.69 -19.01 39.52
C GLY A 463 -4.37 -19.75 39.75
N PHE A 464 -3.27 -19.06 40.06
CA PHE A 464 -1.99 -19.71 40.41
C PHE A 464 -1.20 -18.94 41.46
N ALA A 465 -0.19 -19.59 42.03
CA ALA A 465 0.92 -18.97 42.74
C ALA A 465 2.25 -19.64 42.38
N CYS A 466 3.34 -18.91 42.57
CA CYS A 466 4.71 -19.41 42.47
C CYS A 466 5.28 -19.72 43.86
N ARG A 467 6.00 -20.83 43.97
CA ARG A 467 6.79 -21.23 45.15
C ARG A 467 8.26 -20.84 44.99
N ALA A 468 8.96 -20.74 46.14
CA ALA A 468 10.41 -20.63 46.16
C ALA A 468 11.06 -21.86 45.50
N PRO A 469 11.87 -21.67 44.44
CA PRO A 469 12.56 -22.75 43.74
C PRO A 469 13.73 -23.29 44.57
N THR A 470 14.00 -24.58 44.49
CA THR A 470 15.13 -25.21 45.21
C THR A 470 16.50 -24.75 44.72
N GLN A 471 16.64 -24.44 43.42
CA GLN A 471 17.80 -23.77 42.83
C GLN A 471 17.36 -22.90 41.63
N VAL A 472 17.83 -21.65 41.54
CA VAL A 472 17.62 -20.78 40.36
C VAL A 472 18.89 -20.74 39.52
N SER A 473 18.95 -21.58 38.48
CA SER A 473 20.19 -21.82 37.72
C SER A 473 20.57 -20.70 36.74
N SER A 474 19.63 -19.82 36.34
CA SER A 474 19.91 -18.76 35.36
C SER A 474 19.27 -17.39 35.69
N PRO A 475 19.84 -16.27 35.21
CA PRO A 475 19.20 -14.95 35.30
C PRO A 475 17.83 -14.90 34.61
N LEU A 476 17.68 -15.62 33.49
CA LEU A 476 16.41 -15.72 32.76
C LEU A 476 15.33 -16.40 33.63
N ALA A 477 15.66 -17.53 34.26
CA ALA A 477 14.75 -18.24 35.16
C ALA A 477 14.29 -17.35 36.32
N ARG A 478 15.20 -16.54 36.90
CA ARG A 478 14.86 -15.56 37.93
C ARG A 478 13.89 -14.49 37.43
N ALA A 479 14.13 -13.94 36.23
CA ALA A 479 13.30 -12.91 35.64
C ALA A 479 11.89 -13.42 35.27
N VAL A 480 11.79 -14.63 34.71
CA VAL A 480 10.51 -15.31 34.44
C VAL A 480 9.74 -15.55 35.73
N LEU A 481 10.38 -16.07 36.78
CA LEU A 481 9.72 -16.30 38.06
C LEU A 481 9.26 -15.00 38.72
N ALA A 482 10.10 -13.96 38.71
CA ALA A 482 9.74 -12.64 39.24
C ALA A 482 8.55 -12.01 38.51
N LEU A 483 8.44 -12.21 37.19
CA LEU A 483 7.27 -11.80 36.40
C LEU A 483 6.01 -12.56 36.86
N LEU A 484 6.06 -13.90 36.96
CA LEU A 484 4.91 -14.71 37.35
C LEU A 484 4.44 -14.43 38.79
N VAL A 485 5.37 -14.26 39.73
CA VAL A 485 5.11 -13.82 41.13
C VAL A 485 4.39 -12.47 41.15
N SER A 486 4.85 -11.52 40.34
CA SER A 486 4.25 -10.19 40.25
C SER A 486 2.83 -10.25 39.66
N LEU A 487 2.60 -11.10 38.66
CA LEU A 487 1.27 -11.30 38.04
C LEU A 487 0.29 -11.98 39.00
N ALA A 488 0.76 -12.94 39.81
CA ALA A 488 -0.04 -13.57 40.86
C ALA A 488 -0.35 -12.64 42.05
N GLY A 489 0.24 -11.43 42.11
CA GLY A 489 0.08 -10.49 43.21
C GLY A 489 0.79 -10.91 44.51
N GLN A 490 1.76 -11.81 44.43
CA GLN A 490 2.55 -12.28 45.57
C GLN A 490 3.68 -11.30 45.92
N GLN A 491 4.13 -11.29 47.17
CA GLN A 491 5.31 -10.51 47.53
C GLN A 491 6.59 -11.26 47.10
N SER A 492 7.57 -10.54 46.54
CA SER A 492 8.81 -11.18 46.07
C SER A 492 9.60 -11.86 47.21
N ALA A 493 9.43 -11.36 48.44
CA ALA A 493 9.98 -11.95 49.66
C ALA A 493 9.47 -13.37 49.94
N ASP A 494 8.19 -13.67 49.64
CA ASP A 494 7.57 -14.98 49.87
C ASP A 494 8.20 -16.09 48.99
N VAL A 495 8.88 -15.70 47.91
CA VAL A 495 9.48 -16.57 46.89
C VAL A 495 11.01 -16.46 46.88
N GLY A 496 11.60 -15.70 47.81
CA GLY A 496 13.05 -15.54 47.94
C GLY A 496 13.70 -14.69 46.83
N LEU A 497 12.95 -13.73 46.27
CA LEU A 497 13.39 -12.88 45.16
C LEU A 497 13.65 -11.44 45.59
N ASP A 498 14.86 -10.94 45.28
CA ASP A 498 15.23 -9.53 45.44
C ASP A 498 14.50 -8.64 44.43
N GLY A 499 13.39 -8.02 44.85
CA GLY A 499 12.51 -7.23 43.99
C GLY A 499 13.18 -6.05 43.26
N GLY A 500 14.33 -5.57 43.75
CA GLY A 500 15.12 -4.53 43.09
C GLY A 500 15.71 -4.94 41.73
N HIS A 501 15.96 -6.22 41.50
CA HIS A 501 16.52 -6.73 40.24
C HIS A 501 15.45 -6.97 39.16
N PHE A 502 14.17 -7.15 39.52
CA PHE A 502 13.12 -7.38 38.54
C PHE A 502 12.95 -6.19 37.58
N VAL A 503 12.97 -4.96 38.10
CA VAL A 503 12.81 -3.74 37.29
C VAL A 503 13.96 -3.56 36.30
N THR A 504 15.17 -4.00 36.64
CA THR A 504 16.35 -3.95 35.73
C THR A 504 16.36 -5.09 34.72
N ASP A 505 15.81 -6.25 35.07
CA ASP A 505 15.87 -7.46 34.24
C ASP A 505 14.67 -7.56 33.27
N LEU A 506 13.53 -6.90 33.57
CA LEU A 506 12.32 -6.91 32.74
C LEU A 506 12.53 -6.43 31.28
N PRO A 507 13.31 -5.36 30.99
CA PRO A 507 13.61 -4.97 29.60
C PRO A 507 14.44 -6.01 28.84
N ALA A 508 15.32 -6.75 29.53
CA ALA A 508 16.06 -7.85 28.92
C ALA A 508 15.14 -9.04 28.63
N LEU A 509 14.26 -9.38 29.58
CA LEU A 509 13.26 -10.46 29.47
C LEU A 509 12.28 -10.24 28.30
N LEU A 510 11.78 -9.02 28.12
CA LEU A 510 10.76 -8.69 27.11
C LEU A 510 11.33 -8.23 25.76
N HIS A 511 12.45 -7.48 25.75
CA HIS A 511 12.99 -6.87 24.52
C HIS A 511 14.35 -7.42 24.08
N GLY A 512 15.05 -8.20 24.92
CA GLY A 512 16.41 -8.68 24.64
C GLY A 512 17.52 -7.62 24.72
N GLN A 513 17.24 -6.42 25.24
CA GLN A 513 18.25 -5.35 25.35
C GLN A 513 19.45 -5.81 26.21
N GLY A 514 20.66 -5.70 25.65
CA GLY A 514 21.92 -6.09 26.31
C GLY A 514 22.73 -7.20 25.62
N GLN A 515 22.22 -7.79 24.53
CA GLN A 515 22.90 -8.88 23.81
C GLN A 515 24.19 -8.44 23.09
N ARG A 516 25.35 -8.64 23.74
CA ARG A 516 26.67 -8.68 23.06
C ARG A 516 27.06 -10.13 22.74
N HIS A 517 26.62 -10.64 21.60
CA HIS A 517 27.13 -11.77 20.77
C HIS A 517 27.79 -13.04 21.37
N ALA A 518 27.84 -13.27 22.68
CA ALA A 518 28.60 -14.38 23.28
C ALA A 518 27.93 -15.07 24.48
N ASP A 519 26.71 -14.67 24.85
CA ASP A 519 25.99 -15.23 26.00
C ASP A 519 24.52 -15.48 25.62
N GLY A 520 23.93 -16.56 26.15
CA GLY A 520 22.66 -17.13 25.67
C GLY A 520 21.46 -16.18 25.71
N ALA A 521 20.39 -16.52 24.98
CA ALA A 521 19.19 -15.69 24.90
C ALA A 521 18.61 -15.39 26.31
N ARG A 522 18.50 -14.09 26.63
CA ARG A 522 17.95 -13.60 27.91
C ARG A 522 16.52 -13.04 27.79
N ARG A 523 15.82 -13.40 26.71
CA ARG A 523 14.43 -12.99 26.42
C ARG A 523 13.49 -14.20 26.42
N LEU A 524 12.21 -13.99 26.70
CA LEU A 524 11.16 -14.99 26.46
C LEU A 524 11.16 -15.44 25.00
N SER A 525 10.76 -16.69 24.74
CA SER A 525 10.42 -17.09 23.37
C SER A 525 9.17 -16.36 22.90
N ASP A 526 8.99 -16.23 21.58
CA ASP A 526 7.79 -15.64 21.02
C ASP A 526 6.54 -16.50 21.40
N THR A 527 6.71 -17.81 21.60
CA THR A 527 5.66 -18.73 22.10
C THR A 527 5.24 -18.41 23.54
N ALA A 528 6.18 -18.22 24.48
CA ALA A 528 5.86 -17.83 25.85
C ALA A 528 5.30 -16.41 25.94
N LEU A 529 5.78 -15.48 25.10
CA LEU A 529 5.26 -14.12 25.02
C LEU A 529 3.77 -14.11 24.65
N VAL A 530 3.35 -14.99 23.73
CA VAL A 530 1.94 -15.15 23.33
C VAL A 530 1.10 -15.76 24.45
N LYS A 531 1.63 -16.77 25.15
CA LYS A 531 0.99 -17.34 26.35
C LYS A 531 0.84 -16.30 27.46
N LEU A 532 1.83 -15.41 27.64
CA LEU A 532 1.79 -14.30 28.58
C LEU A 532 0.68 -13.29 28.23
N PHE A 533 0.55 -12.89 26.96
CA PHE A 533 -0.55 -12.00 26.54
C PHE A 533 -1.92 -12.67 26.69
N ARG A 534 -2.04 -13.97 26.38
CA ARG A 534 -3.27 -14.72 26.59
C ARG A 534 -3.64 -14.83 28.07
N LEU A 535 -2.66 -15.12 28.93
CA LEU A 535 -2.81 -15.13 30.39
C LEU A 535 -3.36 -13.79 30.89
N LEU A 536 -2.75 -12.67 30.48
CA LEU A 536 -3.20 -11.32 30.82
C LEU A 536 -4.64 -11.03 30.36
N ARG A 537 -5.02 -11.46 29.15
CA ARG A 537 -6.40 -11.30 28.64
C ARG A 537 -7.42 -12.08 29.48
N LEU A 538 -7.13 -13.35 29.80
CA LEU A 538 -8.01 -14.18 30.62
C LEU A 538 -8.09 -13.66 32.06
N ALA A 539 -6.97 -13.23 32.65
CA ALA A 539 -6.93 -12.65 34.00
C ALA A 539 -7.75 -11.35 34.10
N ARG A 540 -7.70 -10.47 33.09
CA ARG A 540 -8.57 -9.28 33.04
C ARG A 540 -10.05 -9.66 32.97
N ARG A 541 -10.44 -10.59 32.08
CA ARG A 541 -11.83 -11.05 31.99
C ARG A 541 -12.32 -11.68 33.30
N LEU A 542 -11.47 -12.45 33.97
CA LEU A 542 -11.78 -13.03 35.28
C LEU A 542 -12.11 -11.93 36.31
N LEU A 543 -11.28 -10.90 36.40
CA LEU A 543 -11.51 -9.76 37.31
C LEU A 543 -12.76 -8.95 36.92
N ASP A 544 -13.04 -8.77 35.62
CA ASP A 544 -14.25 -8.11 35.14
C ASP A 544 -15.53 -8.88 35.55
N LEU A 545 -15.51 -10.21 35.42
CA LEU A 545 -16.62 -11.08 35.84
C LEU A 545 -16.84 -11.05 37.36
N GLU A 546 -15.76 -11.02 38.14
CA GLU A 546 -15.84 -11.01 39.61
C GLU A 546 -16.26 -9.64 40.15
N ALA A 547 -15.81 -8.55 39.52
CA ALA A 547 -16.31 -7.20 39.80
C ALA A 547 -17.80 -7.05 39.42
N GLY A 548 -18.22 -7.61 38.28
CA GLY A 548 -19.61 -7.62 37.84
C GLY A 548 -20.54 -8.45 38.73
N ALA A 549 -20.03 -9.51 39.36
CA ALA A 549 -20.77 -10.29 40.35
C ALA A 549 -20.96 -9.56 41.70
N LEU A 550 -20.26 -8.44 41.93
CA LEU A 550 -20.20 -7.72 43.21
C LEU A 550 -21.05 -6.44 43.28
N GLY A 551 -21.92 -6.14 42.30
CA GLY A 551 -22.95 -5.10 42.50
C GLY A 551 -23.92 -4.85 41.34
N PRO A 552 -25.01 -4.09 41.56
CA PRO A 552 -25.55 -3.63 42.85
C PRO A 552 -26.69 -4.55 43.31
N GLY A 553 -26.43 -5.33 44.36
CA GLY A 553 -27.36 -6.30 44.94
C GLY A 553 -27.93 -5.91 46.31
N THR A 554 -27.92 -4.63 46.68
CA THR A 554 -28.65 -3.98 47.81
C THR A 554 -28.55 -2.47 47.67
#